data_AF-A0AA36IAR2-F1
#
_entry.id   AF-A0AA36IAR2-F1
#
_cell.length_a   1.000
_cell.length_b   1.000
_cell.length_c   1.000
_cell.angle_alpha   90.00
_cell.angle_beta   90.00
_cell.angle_gamma   90.00
#
_symmetry.space_group_name_H-M   'P 1'
#
loop_
_entity.id
_entity.type
_entity.pdbx_description
1 polymer ?
#
loop_
_entity_poly.entity_id
_entity_poly.type
_entity_poly.pdbx_seq_one_letter_code
_entity_poly.pdbx_strand_id
1 'polypeptide(L)'
;MQPGQWTDDTSMALCLADSLLLCEGLNGSDLRLRFWCWYGEGMNNPFRLDKERKKRKSFGLGYNTAKSLMALKPDLPIEPEYINPGSSDSGNGGLMRLAPVAIFYNLPERVEETLDAAAKSSLATHPGALATETARFLAFLLHAAINRAEDASARDFLV
;
A
#
# COMPACT_ATOMS: atom_id res chain seq x y z
N MET A 1 -11.93 -15.87 -11.09
CA MET A 1 -10.49 -15.58 -11.21
C MET A 1 -9.89 -16.63 -12.11
N GLN A 2 -9.00 -16.25 -13.01
CA GLN A 2 -8.17 -17.16 -13.79
C GLN A 2 -6.80 -17.33 -13.09
N PRO A 3 -6.08 -18.44 -13.32
CA PRO A 3 -4.72 -18.60 -12.83
C PRO A 3 -3.84 -17.39 -13.20
N GLY A 4 -3.10 -16.87 -12.22
CA GLY A 4 -2.23 -15.70 -12.39
C GLY A 4 -2.90 -14.33 -12.18
N GLN A 5 -4.23 -14.25 -12.04
CA GLN A 5 -4.90 -13.00 -11.65
C GLN A 5 -4.74 -12.75 -10.15
N TRP A 6 -4.47 -11.50 -9.77
CA TRP A 6 -4.29 -11.04 -8.39
C TRP A 6 -5.51 -10.28 -7.83
N THR A 7 -5.47 -9.93 -6.56
CA THR A 7 -6.55 -9.24 -5.82
C THR A 7 -6.18 -7.78 -5.52
N ASP A 8 -6.85 -7.19 -4.53
CA ASP A 8 -6.60 -5.86 -4.00
C ASP A 8 -5.17 -5.69 -3.47
N ASP A 9 -4.57 -6.70 -2.84
CA ASP A 9 -3.21 -6.65 -2.29
C ASP A 9 -2.19 -6.14 -3.32
N THR A 10 -2.13 -6.83 -4.48
CA THR A 10 -1.22 -6.47 -5.58
C THR A 10 -1.67 -5.22 -6.30
N SER A 11 -2.97 -5.02 -6.50
CA SER A 11 -3.47 -3.82 -7.18
C SER A 11 -3.09 -2.54 -6.42
N MET A 12 -3.24 -2.56 -5.09
CA MET A 12 -2.85 -1.47 -4.22
C MET A 12 -1.33 -1.32 -4.10
N ALA A 13 -0.57 -2.42 -4.12
CA ALA A 13 0.90 -2.35 -4.18
C ALA A 13 1.37 -1.67 -5.48
N LEU A 14 0.77 -1.99 -6.63
CA LEU A 14 1.08 -1.34 -7.90
C LEU A 14 0.72 0.15 -7.89
N CYS A 15 -0.44 0.54 -7.34
CA CYS A 15 -0.78 1.95 -7.15
C CYS A 15 0.22 2.69 -6.26
N LEU A 16 0.72 2.04 -5.19
CA LEU A 16 1.73 2.60 -4.31
C LEU A 16 3.08 2.76 -5.02
N ALA A 17 3.50 1.77 -5.79
CA ALA A 17 4.72 1.84 -6.60
C ALA A 17 4.64 2.99 -7.62
N ASP A 18 3.54 3.10 -8.36
CA ASP A 18 3.37 4.18 -9.34
C ASP A 18 3.37 5.57 -8.69
N SER A 19 2.80 5.70 -7.48
CA SER A 19 2.80 6.95 -6.71
C SER A 19 4.21 7.34 -6.28
N LEU A 20 4.96 6.40 -5.69
CA LEU A 20 6.34 6.61 -5.27
C LEU A 20 7.23 7.04 -6.45
N LEU A 21 7.07 6.40 -7.60
CA LEU A 21 7.82 6.74 -8.82
C LEU A 21 7.43 8.10 -9.39
N LEU A 22 6.14 8.43 -9.44
CA LEU A 22 5.68 9.71 -10.00
C LEU A 22 6.04 10.90 -9.08
N CYS A 23 5.89 10.71 -7.77
CA CYS A 23 6.04 11.78 -6.78
C CYS A 23 7.46 11.86 -6.20
N GLU A 24 8.38 10.99 -6.63
CA GLU A 24 9.76 10.89 -6.12
C GLU A 24 9.82 10.72 -4.58
N GLY A 25 8.80 10.05 -4.03
CA GLY A 25 8.62 9.87 -2.60
C GLY A 25 7.16 9.63 -2.26
N LEU A 26 6.87 9.37 -0.98
CA LEU A 26 5.50 9.11 -0.56
C LEU A 26 4.65 10.38 -0.57
N ASN A 27 3.60 10.36 -1.38
CA ASN A 27 2.54 11.35 -1.39
C ASN A 27 1.20 10.70 -1.06
N GLY A 28 0.70 10.90 0.16
CA GLY A 28 -0.56 10.29 0.61
C GLY A 28 -1.78 10.72 -0.23
N SER A 29 -1.79 11.94 -0.76
CA SER A 29 -2.90 12.48 -1.54
C SER A 29 -2.98 11.80 -2.92
N ASP A 30 -1.85 11.71 -3.61
CA ASP A 30 -1.73 10.98 -4.89
C ASP A 30 -2.03 9.48 -4.69
N LEU A 31 -1.55 8.88 -3.61
CA LEU A 31 -1.81 7.49 -3.27
C LEU A 31 -3.31 7.20 -3.11
N ARG A 32 -4.02 8.03 -2.33
CA ARG A 32 -5.47 7.87 -2.13
C ARG A 32 -6.25 8.09 -3.43
N LEU A 33 -5.83 9.03 -4.28
CA LEU A 33 -6.41 9.22 -5.61
C LEU A 33 -6.23 7.96 -6.47
N ARG A 34 -5.05 7.36 -6.48
CA ARG A 34 -4.79 6.12 -7.24
C ARG A 34 -5.58 4.94 -6.73
N PHE A 35 -5.78 4.80 -5.42
CA PHE A 35 -6.68 3.77 -4.89
C PHE A 35 -8.14 4.00 -5.31
N TRP A 36 -8.59 5.26 -5.36
CA TRP A 36 -9.89 5.60 -5.90
C TRP A 36 -9.99 5.25 -7.40
N CYS A 37 -8.99 5.60 -8.21
CA CYS A 37 -8.91 5.24 -9.63
C CYS A 37 -8.82 3.72 -9.85
N TRP A 38 -8.12 2.98 -8.98
CA TRP A 38 -8.12 1.52 -9.04
C TRP A 38 -9.53 0.99 -8.87
N TYR A 39 -10.23 1.36 -7.79
CA TYR A 39 -11.53 0.79 -7.51
C TYR A 39 -12.63 1.27 -8.47
N GLY A 40 -12.66 2.58 -8.76
CA GLY A 40 -13.67 3.23 -9.61
C GLY A 40 -13.46 3.00 -11.11
N GLU A 41 -12.21 3.17 -11.56
CA GLU A 41 -11.87 3.24 -13.00
C GLU A 41 -11.09 2.01 -13.50
N GLY A 42 -10.71 1.10 -12.61
CA GLY A 42 -10.04 -0.15 -13.00
C GLY A 42 -8.53 -0.03 -13.20
N MET A 43 -7.89 1.05 -12.72
CA MET A 43 -6.43 1.18 -12.72
C MET A 43 -5.76 -0.01 -12.01
N ASN A 44 -4.65 -0.54 -12.55
CA ASN A 44 -3.88 -1.64 -11.94
C ASN A 44 -4.66 -2.93 -11.61
N ASN A 45 -5.82 -3.15 -12.26
CA ASN A 45 -6.60 -4.37 -12.08
C ASN A 45 -6.09 -5.54 -12.95
N PRO A 46 -6.33 -6.80 -12.55
CA PRO A 46 -5.80 -7.98 -13.22
C PRO A 46 -6.61 -8.41 -14.46
N PHE A 47 -7.63 -7.66 -14.87
CA PHE A 47 -8.64 -8.13 -15.83
C PHE A 47 -8.48 -7.60 -17.24
N ARG A 48 -7.51 -6.71 -17.50
CA ARG A 48 -7.31 -6.08 -18.80
C ARG A 48 -7.23 -7.09 -19.95
N LEU A 49 -6.55 -8.21 -19.75
CA LEU A 49 -6.33 -9.26 -20.76
C LEU A 49 -7.38 -10.38 -20.75
N ASP A 50 -8.33 -10.37 -19.81
CA ASP A 50 -9.36 -11.40 -19.70
C ASP A 50 -10.53 -11.10 -20.66
N LYS A 51 -10.43 -11.66 -21.87
CA LYS A 51 -11.41 -11.44 -22.96
C LYS A 51 -12.80 -11.98 -22.63
N GLU A 52 -12.87 -13.08 -21.90
CA GLU A 52 -14.11 -13.79 -21.56
C GLU A 52 -14.87 -13.12 -20.39
N ARG A 53 -14.18 -12.31 -19.60
CA ARG A 53 -14.79 -11.61 -18.47
C ARG A 53 -15.66 -10.42 -18.91
N LYS A 54 -16.97 -10.57 -18.75
CA LYS A 54 -17.98 -9.52 -19.04
C LYS A 54 -17.81 -8.23 -18.21
N LYS A 55 -17.40 -8.33 -16.93
CA LYS A 55 -17.20 -7.18 -16.03
C LYS A 55 -15.73 -7.07 -15.61
N ARG A 56 -14.98 -6.15 -16.21
CA ARG A 56 -13.55 -5.92 -15.91
C ARG A 56 -13.31 -4.83 -14.86
N LYS A 57 -14.24 -4.66 -13.92
CA LYS A 57 -14.08 -3.75 -12.78
C LYS A 57 -13.19 -4.38 -11.70
N SER A 58 -12.50 -3.53 -10.95
CA SER A 58 -11.72 -3.93 -9.78
C SER A 58 -12.60 -4.61 -8.72
N PHE A 59 -11.97 -5.42 -7.87
CA PHE A 59 -12.63 -6.20 -6.82
C PHE A 59 -11.67 -6.40 -5.64
N GLY A 60 -12.16 -6.95 -4.53
CA GLY A 60 -11.36 -7.24 -3.34
C GLY A 60 -11.33 -6.10 -2.32
N LEU A 61 -11.98 -4.96 -2.58
CA LEU A 61 -11.95 -3.80 -1.68
C LEU A 61 -12.46 -4.15 -0.26
N GLY A 62 -11.53 -4.15 0.70
CA GLY A 62 -11.83 -4.31 2.12
C GLY A 62 -12.60 -3.13 2.72
N TYR A 63 -13.28 -3.38 3.84
CA TYR A 63 -14.18 -2.43 4.48
C TYR A 63 -13.49 -1.13 4.94
N ASN A 64 -12.33 -1.20 5.59
CA ASN A 64 -11.61 -0.01 6.06
C ASN A 64 -11.10 0.85 4.90
N THR A 65 -10.57 0.21 3.85
CA THR A 65 -10.19 0.88 2.61
C THR A 65 -11.39 1.57 1.97
N ALA A 66 -12.55 0.88 1.88
CA ALA A 66 -13.78 1.46 1.36
C ALA A 66 -14.19 2.73 2.12
N LYS A 67 -14.15 2.72 3.46
CA LYS A 67 -14.42 3.91 4.28
C LYS A 67 -13.49 5.07 3.93
N SER A 68 -12.18 4.82 3.82
CA SER A 68 -11.21 5.85 3.44
C SER A 68 -11.51 6.47 2.07
N LEU A 69 -11.85 5.64 1.08
CA LEU A 69 -12.13 6.12 -0.27
C LEU A 69 -13.49 6.84 -0.36
N MET A 70 -14.50 6.39 0.38
CA MET A 70 -15.81 7.05 0.46
C MET A 70 -15.76 8.40 1.18
N ALA A 71 -14.73 8.65 1.99
CA ALA A 71 -14.53 9.94 2.65
C ALA A 71 -13.96 11.02 1.71
N LEU A 72 -13.50 10.65 0.51
CA LEU A 72 -13.03 11.60 -0.51
C LEU A 72 -14.22 12.38 -1.09
N LYS A 73 -14.04 13.69 -1.29
CA LYS A 73 -15.05 14.56 -1.89
C LYS A 73 -14.53 15.10 -3.21
N PRO A 74 -15.26 14.95 -4.35
CA PRO A 74 -14.77 15.34 -5.67
C PRO A 74 -14.28 16.79 -5.79
N ASP A 75 -14.90 17.70 -5.04
CA ASP A 75 -14.63 19.14 -5.15
C ASP A 75 -13.66 19.67 -4.07
N LEU A 76 -13.04 18.79 -3.29
CA LEU A 76 -12.06 19.16 -2.26
C LEU A 76 -10.69 18.54 -2.52
N PRO A 77 -9.61 19.21 -2.07
CA PRO A 77 -8.29 18.58 -2.01
C PRO A 77 -8.36 17.22 -1.30
N ILE A 78 -7.59 16.26 -1.81
CA ILE A 78 -7.46 14.96 -1.17
C ILE A 78 -6.44 15.09 -0.04
N GLU A 79 -6.91 14.94 1.19
CA GLU A 79 -6.03 14.88 2.36
C GLU A 79 -5.10 13.65 2.27
N PRO A 80 -3.82 13.76 2.67
CA PRO A 80 -2.87 12.66 2.54
C PRO A 80 -3.22 11.46 3.44
N GLU A 81 -3.92 11.71 4.54
CA GLU A 81 -4.28 10.72 5.55
C GLU A 81 -5.80 10.59 5.67
N TYR A 82 -6.25 9.40 6.04
CA TYR A 82 -7.64 9.15 6.41
C TYR A 82 -7.79 9.22 7.92
N ILE A 83 -8.70 10.05 8.41
CA ILE A 83 -8.96 10.20 9.85
C ILE A 83 -10.33 9.58 10.16
N ASN A 84 -10.37 8.70 11.16
CA ASN A 84 -11.60 8.09 11.67
C ASN A 84 -11.59 8.03 13.21
N PRO A 85 -11.95 9.13 13.89
CA PRO A 85 -11.85 9.22 15.35
C PRO A 85 -12.70 8.14 16.04
N GLY A 86 -12.13 7.47 17.05
CA GLY A 86 -12.83 6.44 17.82
C GLY A 86 -12.88 5.05 17.18
N SER A 87 -12.30 4.86 15.99
CA SER A 87 -12.06 3.53 15.42
C SER A 87 -10.59 3.14 15.54
N SER A 88 -10.33 1.84 15.72
CA SER A 88 -8.97 1.31 15.56
C SER A 88 -8.62 1.10 14.10
N ASP A 89 -9.55 0.76 13.21
CA ASP A 89 -9.32 0.47 11.77
C ASP A 89 -8.04 -0.34 11.46
N SER A 90 -7.63 -1.24 12.36
CA SER A 90 -6.35 -1.97 12.33
C SER A 90 -6.34 -3.22 11.43
N GLY A 91 -7.01 -3.13 10.28
CA GLY A 91 -6.99 -4.20 9.27
C GLY A 91 -5.61 -4.35 8.59
N ASN A 92 -5.39 -5.47 7.92
CA ASN A 92 -4.13 -5.77 7.22
C ASN A 92 -3.90 -4.97 5.92
N GLY A 93 -4.87 -4.17 5.47
CA GLY A 93 -4.84 -3.53 4.15
C GLY A 93 -3.72 -2.49 3.96
N GLY A 94 -3.15 -1.97 5.04
CA GLY A 94 -1.92 -1.17 5.00
C GLY A 94 -0.66 -2.04 4.79
N LEU A 95 -0.62 -3.24 5.37
CA LEU A 95 0.55 -4.14 5.35
C LEU A 95 0.67 -4.89 4.02
N MET A 96 -0.45 -5.40 3.50
CA MET A 96 -0.46 -6.29 2.32
C MET A 96 0.12 -5.66 1.04
N ARG A 97 0.23 -4.32 1.01
CA ARG A 97 0.70 -3.53 -0.13
C ARG A 97 2.06 -2.88 0.08
N LEU A 98 2.76 -3.17 1.19
CA LEU A 98 3.85 -2.33 1.70
C LEU A 98 5.19 -2.46 0.97
N ALA A 99 5.43 -3.59 0.29
CA ALA A 99 6.71 -3.89 -0.35
C ALA A 99 7.34 -2.75 -1.20
N PRO A 100 6.58 -1.99 -2.01
CA PRO A 100 7.12 -0.87 -2.78
C PRO A 100 7.83 0.19 -1.94
N VAL A 101 7.39 0.44 -0.70
CA VAL A 101 8.05 1.43 0.20
C VAL A 101 9.46 0.98 0.53
N ALA A 102 9.62 -0.28 0.99
CA ALA A 102 10.93 -0.82 1.34
C ALA A 102 11.87 -0.90 0.13
N ILE A 103 11.34 -1.18 -1.06
CA ILE A 103 12.11 -1.21 -2.31
C ILE A 103 12.55 0.21 -2.72
N PHE A 104 11.68 1.21 -2.62
CA PHE A 104 11.99 2.58 -3.04
C PHE A 104 13.02 3.26 -2.12
N TYR A 105 12.92 3.04 -0.81
CA TYR A 105 13.81 3.61 0.21
C TYR A 105 14.92 2.63 0.63
N ASN A 106 15.39 1.77 -0.28
CA ASN A 106 16.25 0.63 0.08
C ASN A 106 17.68 0.97 0.50
N LEU A 107 18.16 2.20 0.36
CA LEU A 107 19.53 2.53 0.75
C LEU A 107 19.69 2.38 2.28
N PRO A 108 20.77 1.73 2.79
CA PRO A 108 20.91 1.43 4.22
C PRO A 108 20.71 2.62 5.17
N GLU A 109 21.15 3.80 4.76
CA GLU A 109 21.03 5.06 5.52
C GLU A 109 19.62 5.63 5.56
N ARG A 110 18.69 5.11 4.74
CA ARG A 110 17.30 5.60 4.58
C ARG A 110 16.27 4.75 5.34
N VAL A 111 16.72 3.97 6.33
CA VAL A 111 15.80 3.15 7.14
C VAL A 111 14.70 4.00 7.78
N GLU A 112 15.02 5.16 8.35
CA GLU A 112 14.02 6.04 8.98
C GLU A 112 13.01 6.60 7.97
N GLU A 113 13.46 6.97 6.77
CA GLU A 113 12.56 7.37 5.68
C GLU A 113 11.63 6.22 5.26
N THR A 114 12.14 4.99 5.27
CA THR A 114 11.34 3.80 5.00
C THR A 114 10.23 3.61 6.04
N LEU A 115 10.55 3.78 7.34
CA LEU A 115 9.57 3.65 8.43
C LEU A 115 8.52 4.75 8.39
N ASP A 116 8.94 6.00 8.16
CA ASP A 116 8.04 7.15 8.03
C ASP A 116 7.09 6.99 6.83
N ALA A 117 7.62 6.57 5.67
CA ALA A 117 6.81 6.29 4.49
C ALA A 117 5.87 5.09 4.72
N ALA A 118 6.29 4.06 5.46
CA ALA A 118 5.43 2.93 5.79
C ALA A 118 4.23 3.36 6.66
N ALA A 119 4.50 4.18 7.69
CA ALA A 119 3.47 4.73 8.56
C ALA A 119 2.46 5.58 7.78
N LYS A 120 2.95 6.55 7.01
CA LYS A 120 2.12 7.43 6.17
C LYS A 120 1.33 6.68 5.09
N SER A 121 1.91 5.63 4.49
CA SER A 121 1.20 4.76 3.55
C SER A 121 0.05 4.01 4.23
N SER A 122 0.23 3.55 5.48
CA SER A 122 -0.87 2.98 6.27
C SER A 122 -1.97 4.01 6.53
N LEU A 123 -1.59 5.19 7.03
CA LEU A 123 -2.50 6.30 7.39
C LEU A 123 -3.40 6.76 6.23
N ALA A 124 -3.00 6.57 4.97
CA ALA A 124 -3.84 6.81 3.80
C ALA A 124 -5.19 6.06 3.83
N THR A 125 -5.29 4.94 4.55
CA THR A 125 -6.50 4.09 4.59
C THR A 125 -6.81 3.43 5.94
N HIS A 126 -5.79 3.22 6.77
CA HIS A 126 -5.87 2.47 8.03
C HIS A 126 -5.21 3.33 9.14
N PRO A 127 -5.97 4.24 9.78
CA PRO A 127 -5.41 5.18 10.76
C PRO A 127 -5.05 4.57 12.11
N GLY A 128 -5.32 3.29 12.32
CA GLY A 128 -5.03 2.60 13.56
C GLY A 128 -3.57 2.61 13.95
N ALA A 129 -3.28 2.96 15.21
CA ALA A 129 -1.93 2.87 15.76
C ALA A 129 -1.31 1.48 15.54
N LEU A 130 -2.07 0.40 15.75
CA LEU A 130 -1.56 -0.96 15.50
C LEU A 130 -1.25 -1.22 14.01
N ALA A 131 -2.09 -0.74 13.08
CA ALA A 131 -1.80 -0.88 11.65
C ALA A 131 -0.54 -0.10 11.25
N THR A 132 -0.43 1.15 11.71
CA THR A 132 0.71 2.03 11.44
C THR A 132 2.01 1.47 12.01
N GLU A 133 2.02 1.05 13.28
CA GLU A 133 3.22 0.45 13.90
C GLU A 133 3.59 -0.89 13.27
N THR A 134 2.61 -1.72 12.89
CA THR A 134 2.92 -2.97 12.21
C THR A 134 3.42 -2.74 10.78
N ALA A 135 2.95 -1.69 10.10
CA ALA A 135 3.52 -1.27 8.82
C ALA A 135 4.99 -0.83 8.99
N ARG A 136 5.31 -0.02 10.00
CA ARG A 136 6.72 0.32 10.32
C ARG A 136 7.56 -0.94 10.56
N PHE A 137 7.06 -1.86 11.38
CA PHE A 137 7.77 -3.10 11.70
C PHE A 137 8.02 -3.97 10.46
N LEU A 138 7.01 -4.17 9.60
CA LEU A 138 7.19 -4.93 8.37
C LEU A 138 8.14 -4.22 7.39
N ALA A 139 8.07 -2.90 7.29
CA ALA A 139 9.01 -2.12 6.48
C ALA A 139 10.45 -2.26 6.95
N PHE A 140 10.69 -2.23 8.27
CA PHE A 140 12.01 -2.49 8.85
C PHE A 140 12.52 -3.87 8.42
N LEU A 141 11.71 -4.92 8.58
CA LEU A 141 12.09 -6.28 8.20
C LEU A 141 12.41 -6.39 6.71
N LEU A 142 11.59 -5.79 5.85
CA LEU A 142 11.84 -5.79 4.39
C LEU A 142 13.10 -5.02 4.03
N HIS A 143 13.32 -3.84 4.61
CA HIS A 143 14.52 -3.02 4.39
C HIS A 143 15.79 -3.76 4.83
N ALA A 144 15.77 -4.36 6.03
CA ALA A 144 16.87 -5.15 6.54
C ALA A 144 17.12 -6.40 5.68
N ALA A 145 16.05 -7.06 5.21
CA ALA A 145 16.18 -8.22 4.32
C ALA A 145 16.76 -7.85 2.94
N ILE A 146 16.45 -6.67 2.39
CA ILE A 146 17.01 -6.19 1.13
C ILE A 146 18.51 -5.87 1.29
N ASN A 147 18.91 -5.35 2.44
CA ASN A 147 20.29 -4.93 2.72
C ASN A 147 21.13 -5.96 3.47
N ARG A 148 20.64 -7.18 3.65
CA ARG A 148 21.40 -8.26 4.31
C ARG A 148 22.63 -8.64 3.48
N ALA A 149 23.65 -9.18 4.15
CA ALA A 149 24.79 -9.77 3.45
C ALA A 149 24.33 -10.91 2.52
N GLU A 150 24.95 -11.04 1.33
CA GLU A 150 24.52 -12.02 0.32
C GLU A 150 24.59 -13.47 0.82
N ASP A 151 25.53 -13.76 1.72
CA ASP A 151 25.76 -15.06 2.33
C ASP A 151 24.92 -15.30 3.60
N ALA A 152 24.20 -14.29 4.10
CA ALA A 152 23.35 -14.43 5.27
C ALA A 152 22.17 -15.35 4.97
N SER A 153 22.05 -16.43 5.76
CA SER A 153 20.89 -17.32 5.68
C SER A 153 19.66 -16.66 6.32
N ALA A 154 18.48 -17.24 6.06
CA ALA A 154 17.25 -16.80 6.73
C ALA A 154 17.34 -16.91 8.26
N ARG A 155 18.14 -17.85 8.78
CA ARG A 155 18.37 -17.99 10.23
C ARG A 155 19.19 -16.83 10.76
N ASP A 156 20.26 -16.44 10.06
CA ASP A 156 21.16 -15.35 10.47
C ASP A 156 20.45 -13.98 10.41
N PHE A 157 19.42 -13.85 9.57
CA PHE A 157 18.59 -12.65 9.50
C PHE A 157 17.60 -12.53 10.67
N LEU A 158 17.10 -13.66 11.21
CA LEU A 158 16.00 -13.68 12.19
C LEU A 158 16.46 -13.78 13.66
N VAL A 159 17.74 -14.07 13.91
CA VAL A 159 18.31 -14.36 15.24
C VAL A 159 19.49 -13.43 15.51
#